data_AF-A0A845UIE8-F1
#
_entry.id   AF-A0A845UIE8-F1
#
_cell.length_a   1.000
_cell.length_b   1.000
_cell.length_c   1.000
_cell.angle_alpha   90.00
_cell.angle_beta   90.00
_cell.angle_gamma   90.00
#
_symmetry.space_group_name_H-M   'P 1'
#
loop_
_entity.id
_entity.type
_entity.pdbx_description
1 polymer ?
#
loop_
_entity_poly.entity_id
_entity_poly.type
_entity_poly.pdbx_seq_one_letter_code
_entity_poly.pdbx_strand_id
1 'polypeptide(L)'
;MSGSSADGVDAAVLDLRVAGCAGYRGVLSKPFDPDLRAEVLAANGPLSVDAMAQLDRRLGACYAEVAQEAIVRLGPVDFIALHGQTIRHQPRAVPGFTLQIGAAADVAVATGLTVVHDFRRADVAAGGEGAPLVPPFHQYCFQEAQPRLLLNLGGMANVTWLPGSEEDRPVLAFDCGPGNVLLDAAMQLCSGGRHSCDEGGRRAAAGRCDMPRLTEWLSSLPFFQQPPPKSTGRETFGAPLVAQWWSSWQGSVEDFLASLTALTAASVAQAITSWTPGAAEMLVFGGGAENPALMRALQDFLPATRILHGGRHSGIPSQALEAIAFAWLGGQCLQGRRLPITGITGARRGVTLGNILPGDNWPALLSQLLTTPVEKSSCHDIPVV
;
A
#
# COMPACT_ATOMS: atom_id res chain seq x y z
N MET A 1 -7.63 -0.11 -7.88
CA MET A 1 -6.32 0.37 -7.39
C MET A 1 -5.28 0.08 -8.45
N SER A 2 -4.35 1.00 -8.71
CA SER A 2 -3.13 0.72 -9.46
C SER A 2 -1.94 1.28 -8.69
N GLY A 3 -0.98 0.41 -8.39
CA GLY A 3 0.21 0.74 -7.62
C GLY A 3 1.25 1.53 -8.42
N SER A 4 2.32 1.95 -7.75
CA SER A 4 3.45 2.64 -8.40
C SER A 4 4.27 1.75 -9.34
N SER A 5 4.12 0.42 -9.25
CA SER A 5 4.75 -0.50 -10.21
C SER A 5 4.08 -0.48 -11.58
N ALA A 6 2.84 0.04 -11.67
CA ALA A 6 2.06 0.09 -12.89
C ALA A 6 1.97 -1.27 -13.60
N ASP A 7 1.88 -2.36 -12.83
CA ASP A 7 1.77 -3.70 -13.40
C ASP A 7 0.34 -3.99 -13.89
N GLY A 8 -0.65 -3.30 -13.35
CA GLY A 8 -2.05 -3.44 -13.74
C GLY A 8 -3.03 -2.81 -12.76
N VAL A 9 -4.27 -3.26 -12.85
CA VAL A 9 -5.42 -2.78 -12.08
C VAL A 9 -5.96 -3.91 -11.21
N ASP A 10 -6.09 -3.64 -9.92
CA ASP A 10 -6.78 -4.48 -8.96
C ASP A 10 -8.16 -3.88 -8.64
N ALA A 11 -9.23 -4.62 -8.92
CA ALA A 11 -10.59 -4.30 -8.55
C ALA A 11 -11.11 -5.33 -7.55
N ALA A 12 -11.43 -4.88 -6.34
CA ALA A 12 -11.95 -5.75 -5.29
C ALA A 12 -13.27 -5.19 -4.75
N VAL A 13 -14.14 -6.08 -4.29
CA VAL A 13 -15.45 -5.72 -3.75
C VAL A 13 -15.48 -5.99 -2.24
N LEU A 14 -15.91 -4.99 -1.48
CA LEU A 14 -16.10 -5.03 -0.04
C LEU A 14 -17.54 -4.59 0.30
N ASP A 15 -18.28 -5.47 0.96
CA ASP A 15 -19.59 -5.15 1.53
C ASP A 15 -19.43 -4.46 2.88
N LEU A 16 -19.60 -3.13 2.88
CA LEU A 16 -19.45 -2.30 4.08
C LEU A 16 -20.57 -2.48 5.12
N ARG A 17 -21.61 -3.25 4.81
CA ARG A 17 -22.67 -3.63 5.78
C ARG A 17 -22.25 -4.80 6.65
N VAL A 18 -21.20 -5.50 6.27
CA VAL A 18 -20.59 -6.58 7.06
C VAL A 18 -19.38 -6.02 7.80
N ALA A 19 -19.27 -6.30 9.09
CA ALA A 19 -18.21 -5.76 9.92
C ALA A 19 -16.80 -6.20 9.47
N GLY A 20 -15.87 -5.25 9.53
CA GLY A 20 -14.47 -5.48 9.19
C GLY A 20 -14.28 -5.99 7.77
N CYS A 21 -13.40 -6.97 7.64
CA CYS A 21 -13.00 -7.52 6.36
C CYS A 21 -13.84 -8.73 5.91
N ALA A 22 -14.83 -9.16 6.71
CA ALA A 22 -15.69 -10.30 6.37
C ALA A 22 -16.65 -10.01 5.19
N GLY A 23 -16.83 -8.74 4.83
CA GLY A 23 -17.58 -8.33 3.64
C GLY A 23 -16.81 -8.50 2.31
N TYR A 24 -15.58 -9.00 2.32
CA TYR A 24 -14.80 -9.20 1.11
C TYR A 24 -15.44 -10.24 0.17
N ARG A 25 -15.67 -9.87 -1.09
CA ARG A 25 -16.34 -10.74 -2.09
C ARG A 25 -15.43 -11.26 -3.20
N GLY A 26 -14.18 -10.80 -3.25
CA GLY A 26 -13.22 -11.22 -4.27
C GLY A 26 -12.46 -10.07 -4.90
N VAL A 27 -11.48 -10.42 -5.73
CA VAL A 27 -10.64 -9.49 -6.47
C VAL A 27 -10.49 -9.95 -7.92
N LEU A 28 -10.45 -8.98 -8.83
CA LEU A 28 -10.10 -9.11 -10.22
C LEU A 28 -8.84 -8.28 -10.47
N SER A 29 -7.77 -8.93 -10.90
CA SER A 29 -6.53 -8.27 -11.30
C SER A 29 -6.35 -8.38 -12.80
N LYS A 30 -6.10 -7.26 -13.47
CA LYS A 30 -5.79 -7.23 -14.91
C LYS A 30 -4.49 -6.47 -15.16
N PRO A 31 -3.53 -7.04 -15.90
CA PRO A 31 -2.34 -6.31 -16.28
C PRO A 31 -2.71 -5.13 -17.19
N PHE A 32 -1.93 -4.06 -17.15
CA PHE A 32 -2.04 -3.03 -18.18
C PHE A 32 -1.59 -3.58 -19.52
N ASP A 33 -2.20 -3.05 -20.59
CA ASP A 33 -1.63 -3.17 -21.92
C ASP A 33 -0.17 -2.65 -21.92
N PRO A 34 0.78 -3.33 -22.59
CA PRO A 34 2.19 -2.94 -22.57
C PRO A 34 2.45 -1.48 -22.96
N ASP A 35 1.70 -0.93 -23.92
CA ASP A 35 1.87 0.45 -24.37
C ASP A 35 1.36 1.44 -23.32
N LEU A 36 0.20 1.14 -22.73
CA LEU A 36 -0.34 1.94 -21.61
C LEU A 36 0.61 1.93 -20.41
N ARG A 37 1.17 0.76 -20.07
CA ARG A 37 2.16 0.63 -18.99
C ARG A 37 3.40 1.46 -19.28
N ALA A 38 3.92 1.42 -20.51
CA ALA A 38 5.09 2.20 -20.90
C ALA A 38 4.83 3.70 -20.74
N GLU A 39 3.65 4.19 -21.11
CA GLU A 39 3.26 5.59 -20.94
C GLU A 39 3.13 6.00 -19.48
N VAL A 40 2.52 5.16 -18.63
CA VAL A 40 2.42 5.42 -17.19
C VAL A 40 3.81 5.54 -16.57
N LEU A 41 4.73 4.64 -16.90
CA LEU A 41 6.09 4.68 -16.40
C LEU A 41 6.85 5.92 -16.90
N ALA A 42 6.64 6.30 -18.17
CA ALA A 42 7.23 7.49 -18.76
C ALA A 42 6.67 8.81 -18.19
N ALA A 43 5.43 8.82 -17.68
CA ALA A 43 4.81 10.00 -17.06
C ALA A 43 5.50 10.46 -15.76
N ASN A 44 6.39 9.63 -15.20
CA ASN A 44 7.32 10.03 -14.15
C ASN A 44 8.53 10.84 -14.70
N GLY A 45 8.52 11.24 -15.97
CA GLY A 45 9.37 12.26 -16.59
C GLY A 45 8.61 13.55 -16.97
N PRO A 46 9.23 14.47 -17.72
CA PRO A 46 8.52 15.60 -18.32
C PRO A 46 7.43 15.12 -19.29
N LEU A 47 6.22 15.63 -19.14
CA LEU A 47 5.06 15.30 -19.99
C LEU A 47 4.31 16.59 -20.33
N SER A 48 3.82 16.72 -21.58
CA SER A 48 2.96 17.84 -21.95
C SER A 48 1.58 17.71 -21.31
N VAL A 49 0.86 18.83 -21.20
CA VAL A 49 -0.52 18.84 -20.68
C VAL A 49 -1.43 17.94 -21.54
N ASP A 50 -1.31 18.02 -22.86
CA ASP A 50 -2.09 17.20 -23.79
C ASP A 50 -1.83 15.70 -23.61
N ALA A 51 -0.57 15.31 -23.45
CA ALA A 51 -0.20 13.91 -23.24
C ALA A 51 -0.68 13.41 -21.86
N MET A 52 -0.63 14.25 -20.82
CA MET A 52 -1.20 13.93 -19.51
C MET A 52 -2.72 13.72 -19.59
N ALA A 53 -3.43 14.61 -20.31
CA ALA A 53 -4.87 14.51 -20.49
C ALA A 53 -5.28 13.26 -21.30
N GLN A 54 -4.50 12.91 -22.33
CA GLN A 54 -4.71 11.67 -23.09
C GLN A 54 -4.49 10.42 -22.22
N LEU A 55 -3.41 10.41 -21.44
CA LEU A 55 -3.12 9.31 -20.52
C LEU A 55 -4.19 9.16 -19.43
N ASP A 56 -4.69 10.28 -18.89
CA ASP A 56 -5.81 10.30 -17.93
C ASP A 56 -7.06 9.60 -18.48
N ARG A 57 -7.44 9.92 -19.72
CA ARG A 57 -8.57 9.29 -20.43
C ARG A 57 -8.32 7.82 -20.73
N ARG A 58 -7.12 7.44 -21.20
CA ARG A 58 -6.78 6.04 -21.47
C ARG A 58 -6.83 5.17 -20.21
N LEU A 59 -6.30 5.68 -19.11
CA LEU A 59 -6.42 5.03 -17.81
C LEU A 59 -7.89 4.94 -17.36
N GLY A 60 -8.66 6.02 -17.53
CA GLY A 60 -10.10 6.03 -17.25
C GLY A 60 -10.87 4.94 -17.99
N ALA A 61 -10.64 4.80 -19.30
CA ALA A 61 -11.22 3.74 -20.11
C ALA A 61 -10.80 2.33 -19.64
N CYS A 62 -9.51 2.12 -19.37
CA CYS A 62 -9.02 0.85 -18.83
C CYS A 62 -9.67 0.51 -17.47
N TYR A 63 -9.77 1.48 -16.57
CA TYR A 63 -10.43 1.29 -15.27
C TYR A 63 -11.93 1.03 -15.41
N ALA A 64 -12.61 1.66 -16.37
CA ALA A 64 -14.01 1.41 -16.65
C ALA A 64 -14.27 -0.03 -17.10
N GLU A 65 -13.45 -0.56 -18.01
CA GLU A 65 -13.53 -1.95 -18.46
C GLU A 65 -13.30 -2.94 -17.31
N VAL A 66 -12.28 -2.69 -16.48
CA VAL A 66 -11.99 -3.52 -15.29
C VAL A 66 -13.16 -3.47 -14.31
N ALA A 67 -13.73 -2.28 -14.07
CA ALA A 67 -14.85 -2.10 -13.15
C ALA A 67 -16.11 -2.83 -13.63
N GLN A 68 -16.47 -2.71 -14.90
CA GLN A 68 -17.62 -3.42 -15.48
C GLN A 68 -17.44 -4.94 -15.36
N GLU A 69 -16.25 -5.47 -15.66
CA GLU A 69 -15.98 -6.90 -15.52
C GLU A 69 -16.03 -7.34 -14.05
N ALA A 70 -15.46 -6.55 -13.13
CA ALA A 70 -15.51 -6.83 -11.70
C ALA A 70 -16.95 -6.86 -11.18
N ILE A 71 -17.82 -5.94 -11.62
CA ILE A 71 -19.24 -5.92 -11.25
C ILE A 71 -19.95 -7.20 -11.74
N VAL A 72 -19.67 -7.65 -12.97
CA VAL A 72 -20.26 -8.88 -13.50
C VAL A 72 -19.78 -10.12 -12.74
N ARG A 73 -18.48 -10.18 -12.39
CA ARG A 73 -17.87 -11.37 -11.77
C ARG A 73 -18.05 -11.44 -10.25
N LEU A 74 -17.97 -10.31 -9.56
CA LEU A 74 -17.93 -10.20 -8.10
C LEU A 74 -19.24 -9.70 -7.50
N GLY A 75 -20.19 -9.28 -8.35
CA GLY A 75 -21.53 -8.86 -7.98
C GLY A 75 -21.73 -7.33 -7.99
N PRO A 76 -22.99 -6.89 -7.84
CA PRO A 76 -23.34 -5.48 -7.89
C PRO A 76 -22.75 -4.69 -6.73
N VAL A 77 -22.48 -3.42 -6.99
CA VAL A 77 -21.94 -2.44 -6.03
C VAL A 77 -22.71 -1.13 -6.10
N ASP A 78 -22.72 -0.39 -5.00
CA ASP A 78 -23.46 0.88 -4.89
C ASP A 78 -22.63 2.09 -5.37
N PHE A 79 -21.30 1.98 -5.36
CA PHE A 79 -20.38 3.01 -5.82
C PHE A 79 -19.02 2.38 -6.19
N ILE A 80 -18.16 3.15 -6.85
CA ILE A 80 -16.79 2.76 -7.16
C ILE A 80 -15.81 3.69 -6.44
N ALA A 81 -14.81 3.13 -5.77
CA ALA A 81 -13.69 3.89 -5.24
C ALA A 81 -12.47 3.78 -6.16
N LEU A 82 -12.08 4.88 -6.78
CA LEU A 82 -10.99 4.95 -7.74
C LEU A 82 -9.80 5.73 -7.18
N HIS A 83 -8.76 5.03 -6.75
CA HIS A 83 -7.49 5.66 -6.42
C HIS A 83 -6.88 6.40 -7.62
N GLY A 84 -6.97 5.79 -8.81
CA GLY A 84 -6.23 6.20 -10.00
C GLY A 84 -4.80 5.65 -10.03
N GLN A 85 -3.97 6.26 -10.86
CA GLN A 85 -2.53 6.03 -10.99
C GLN A 85 -1.77 7.24 -10.45
N THR A 86 -0.89 7.04 -9.47
CA THR A 86 0.00 8.11 -9.03
C THR A 86 1.03 8.40 -10.11
N ILE A 87 1.09 9.66 -10.56
CA ILE A 87 2.10 10.14 -11.52
C ILE A 87 3.18 10.94 -10.80
N ARG A 88 2.77 11.77 -9.82
CA ARG A 88 3.70 12.56 -8.99
C ARG A 88 3.23 12.61 -7.55
N HIS A 89 4.19 12.61 -6.63
CA HIS A 89 3.93 12.70 -5.21
C HIS A 89 5.06 13.49 -4.54
N GLN A 90 4.80 14.74 -4.19
CA GLN A 90 5.75 15.67 -3.58
C GLN A 90 5.05 16.47 -2.46
N PRO A 91 4.58 15.82 -1.39
CA PRO A 91 3.88 16.48 -0.30
C PRO A 91 4.73 17.55 0.43
N ARG A 92 6.06 17.43 0.37
CA ARG A 92 7.02 18.37 0.98
C ARG A 92 7.44 19.54 0.07
N ALA A 93 6.94 19.59 -1.17
CA ALA A 93 7.16 20.75 -2.04
C ALA A 93 6.48 22.01 -1.45
N VAL A 94 6.75 23.17 -2.04
CA VAL A 94 6.14 24.45 -1.60
C VAL A 94 5.43 25.10 -2.79
N PRO A 95 4.08 25.00 -2.88
CA PRO A 95 3.19 24.19 -2.04
C PRO A 95 3.33 22.68 -2.30
N GLY A 96 3.00 21.87 -1.29
CA GLY A 96 3.02 20.41 -1.37
C GLY A 96 1.92 19.90 -2.31
N PHE A 97 2.21 18.85 -3.08
CA PHE A 97 1.23 18.29 -4.03
C PHE A 97 1.34 16.79 -4.23
N THR A 98 0.26 16.22 -4.73
CA THR A 98 0.16 14.83 -5.21
C THR A 98 -0.78 14.81 -6.40
N LEU A 99 -0.45 14.01 -7.41
CA LEU A 99 -1.21 13.89 -8.65
C LEU A 99 -1.48 12.42 -8.96
N GLN A 100 -2.76 12.07 -8.86
CA GLN A 100 -3.32 10.80 -9.31
C GLN A 100 -4.20 11.07 -10.54
N ILE A 101 -4.01 10.30 -11.61
CA ILE A 101 -4.80 10.40 -12.84
C ILE A 101 -5.55 9.09 -13.13
N GLY A 102 -6.45 9.10 -14.09
CA GLY A 102 -7.42 8.06 -14.40
C GLY A 102 -8.81 8.68 -14.32
N ALA A 103 -9.34 9.05 -15.48
CA ALA A 103 -10.56 9.84 -15.58
C ALA A 103 -11.74 9.15 -14.87
N ALA A 104 -12.08 9.61 -13.67
CA ALA A 104 -13.23 9.11 -12.90
C ALA A 104 -14.54 9.29 -13.69
N ALA A 105 -14.62 10.32 -14.53
CA ALA A 105 -15.75 10.54 -15.43
C ALA A 105 -15.95 9.40 -16.42
N ASP A 106 -14.88 8.79 -16.93
CA ASP A 106 -14.98 7.66 -17.86
C ASP A 106 -15.57 6.44 -17.17
N VAL A 107 -15.13 6.19 -15.93
CA VAL A 107 -15.67 5.12 -15.08
C VAL A 107 -17.14 5.39 -14.74
N ALA A 108 -17.49 6.61 -14.34
CA ALA A 108 -18.86 7.00 -13.98
C ALA A 108 -19.81 6.86 -15.18
N VAL A 109 -19.43 7.40 -16.34
CA VAL A 109 -20.25 7.34 -17.57
C VAL A 109 -20.39 5.90 -18.07
N ALA A 110 -19.31 5.11 -18.03
CA ALA A 110 -19.35 3.72 -18.51
C ALA A 110 -20.16 2.79 -17.60
N THR A 111 -20.21 3.05 -16.29
CA THR A 111 -20.87 2.16 -15.32
C THR A 111 -22.23 2.67 -14.86
N GLY A 112 -22.53 3.96 -15.04
CA GLY A 112 -23.70 4.63 -14.45
C GLY A 112 -23.59 4.82 -12.92
N LEU A 113 -22.47 4.44 -12.31
CA LEU A 113 -22.27 4.46 -10.87
C LEU A 113 -21.53 5.71 -10.42
N THR A 114 -21.88 6.18 -9.23
CA THR A 114 -21.15 7.23 -8.51
C THR A 114 -19.71 6.75 -8.22
N VAL A 115 -18.74 7.61 -8.48
CA VAL A 115 -17.31 7.33 -8.29
C VAL A 115 -16.74 8.25 -7.22
N VAL A 116 -16.12 7.67 -6.20
CA VAL A 116 -15.28 8.39 -5.24
C VAL A 116 -13.82 8.28 -5.68
N HIS A 117 -13.12 9.40 -5.84
CA HIS A 117 -11.74 9.42 -6.32
C HIS A 117 -10.89 10.48 -5.60
N ASP A 118 -9.60 10.62 -5.96
CA ASP A 118 -8.72 11.69 -5.44
C ASP A 118 -8.54 11.69 -3.90
N PHE A 119 -8.26 10.52 -3.33
CA PHE A 119 -8.16 10.33 -1.88
C PHE A 119 -7.00 11.06 -1.19
N ARG A 120 -5.94 11.41 -1.93
CA ARG A 120 -4.69 11.91 -1.32
C ARG A 120 -4.65 13.43 -1.14
N ARG A 121 -5.30 14.19 -2.02
CA ARG A 121 -5.12 15.65 -2.08
C ARG A 121 -5.65 16.38 -0.84
N ALA A 122 -6.73 15.87 -0.23
CA ALA A 122 -7.28 16.43 1.00
C ALA A 122 -6.30 16.33 2.18
N ASP A 123 -5.59 15.20 2.31
CA ASP A 123 -4.57 15.00 3.34
C ASP A 123 -3.36 15.93 3.13
N VAL A 124 -2.85 16.01 1.90
CA VAL A 124 -1.74 16.94 1.56
C VAL A 124 -2.13 18.40 1.81
N ALA A 125 -3.35 18.80 1.45
CA ALA A 125 -3.86 20.14 1.77
C ALA A 125 -3.96 20.40 3.29
N ALA A 126 -4.23 19.36 4.08
CA ALA A 126 -4.22 19.42 5.54
C ALA A 126 -2.80 19.40 6.15
N GLY A 127 -1.76 19.33 5.31
CA GLY A 127 -0.34 19.32 5.72
C GLY A 127 0.22 17.92 5.96
N GLY A 128 -0.49 16.86 5.58
CA GLY A 128 0.00 15.50 5.66
C GLY A 128 0.83 15.11 4.43
N GLU A 129 1.45 13.93 4.51
CA GLU A 129 2.25 13.35 3.43
C GLU A 129 1.39 12.80 2.27
N GLY A 130 0.07 12.62 2.42
CA GLY A 130 -0.82 12.00 1.43
C GLY A 130 -0.68 10.48 1.33
N ALA A 131 0.15 9.88 2.20
CA ALA A 131 0.44 8.46 2.29
C ALA A 131 1.12 8.14 3.65
N PRO A 132 1.02 6.89 4.13
CA PRO A 132 0.08 5.85 3.70
C PRO A 132 -1.35 6.16 4.17
N LEU A 133 -2.36 5.88 3.35
CA LEU A 133 -3.78 6.10 3.68
C LEU A 133 -4.51 4.84 4.17
N VAL A 134 -3.86 3.68 4.06
CA VAL A 134 -4.41 2.37 4.43
C VAL A 134 -4.42 2.06 5.95
N PRO A 135 -3.61 2.67 6.84
CA PRO A 135 -3.59 2.27 8.25
C PRO A 135 -4.94 2.34 8.99
N PRO A 136 -5.82 3.35 8.78
CA PRO A 136 -7.15 3.32 9.38
C PRO A 136 -8.00 2.13 8.90
N PHE A 137 -7.82 1.69 7.65
CA PHE A 137 -8.45 0.49 7.13
C PHE A 137 -7.85 -0.78 7.77
N HIS A 138 -6.54 -0.83 7.99
CA HIS A 138 -5.92 -1.93 8.76
C HIS A 138 -6.55 -2.06 10.14
N GLN A 139 -6.76 -0.94 10.84
CA GLN A 139 -7.44 -0.94 12.14
C GLN A 139 -8.87 -1.50 12.02
N TYR A 140 -9.65 -1.00 11.04
CA TYR A 140 -11.01 -1.47 10.79
C TYR A 140 -11.11 -2.99 10.57
N CYS A 141 -10.11 -3.59 9.91
CA CYS A 141 -10.16 -5.01 9.56
C CYS A 141 -9.47 -5.95 10.55
N PHE A 142 -8.43 -5.50 11.26
CA PHE A 142 -7.49 -6.38 11.94
C PHE A 142 -7.20 -5.99 13.38
N GLN A 143 -7.86 -4.96 13.92
CA GLN A 143 -7.76 -4.65 15.35
C GLN A 143 -8.39 -5.77 16.18
N GLU A 144 -7.70 -6.15 17.25
CA GLU A 144 -8.13 -7.18 18.22
C GLU A 144 -8.00 -6.62 19.64
N ALA A 145 -8.35 -7.43 20.63
CA ALA A 145 -8.11 -7.11 22.04
C ALA A 145 -6.62 -6.84 22.36
N GLN A 146 -5.70 -7.48 21.65
CA GLN A 146 -4.25 -7.33 21.84
C GLN A 146 -3.61 -6.56 20.67
N PRO A 147 -2.50 -5.83 20.90
CA PRO A 147 -1.78 -5.17 19.82
C PRO A 147 -1.33 -6.14 18.73
N ARG A 148 -1.39 -5.68 17.48
CA ARG A 148 -1.04 -6.46 16.28
C ARG A 148 -0.24 -5.63 15.30
N LEU A 149 0.70 -6.27 14.62
CA LEU A 149 1.45 -5.67 13.51
C LEU A 149 0.88 -6.15 12.18
N LEU A 150 0.81 -5.25 11.21
CA LEU A 150 0.59 -5.57 9.81
C LEU A 150 1.80 -5.10 9.02
N LEU A 151 2.46 -6.05 8.35
CA LEU A 151 3.64 -5.77 7.55
C LEU A 151 3.29 -6.02 6.08
N ASN A 152 3.42 -5.00 5.25
CA ASN A 152 3.37 -5.16 3.80
C ASN A 152 4.81 -5.27 3.25
N LEU A 153 5.13 -6.40 2.63
CA LEU A 153 6.40 -6.65 1.94
C LEU A 153 6.21 -6.49 0.43
N GLY A 154 6.09 -5.24 -0.01
CA GLY A 154 6.09 -4.86 -1.43
C GLY A 154 7.51 -4.64 -1.95
N GLY A 155 7.70 -3.63 -2.80
CA GLY A 155 9.05 -3.13 -3.13
C GLY A 155 9.75 -2.58 -1.88
N MET A 156 9.04 -1.78 -1.09
CA MET A 156 9.44 -1.38 0.27
C MET A 156 8.67 -2.22 1.31
N ALA A 157 9.26 -2.34 2.50
CA ALA A 157 8.62 -2.89 3.66
C ALA A 157 7.99 -1.74 4.47
N ASN A 158 6.68 -1.81 4.74
CA ASN A 158 5.99 -0.85 5.60
C ASN A 158 5.15 -1.57 6.63
N VAL A 159 5.11 -1.00 7.83
CA VAL A 159 4.42 -1.59 8.97
C VAL A 159 3.30 -0.67 9.44
N THR A 160 2.21 -1.27 9.90
CA THR A 160 1.18 -0.65 10.72
C THR A 160 1.14 -1.37 12.07
N TRP A 161 1.36 -0.64 13.15
CA TRP A 161 1.09 -1.14 14.50
C TRP A 161 -0.31 -0.71 14.91
N LEU A 162 -1.14 -1.70 15.26
CA LEU A 162 -2.48 -1.51 15.77
C LEU A 162 -2.49 -1.65 17.28
N PRO A 163 -3.06 -0.68 18.02
CA PRO A 163 -3.31 -0.82 19.44
C PRO A 163 -4.35 -1.91 19.71
N GLY A 164 -4.31 -2.51 20.90
CA GLY A 164 -5.42 -3.34 21.38
C GLY A 164 -6.73 -2.53 21.44
N SER A 165 -7.88 -3.17 21.31
CA SER A 165 -9.19 -2.49 21.20
C SER A 165 -9.53 -1.62 22.41
N GLU A 166 -9.00 -1.95 23.59
CA GLU A 166 -9.17 -1.19 24.84
C GLU A 166 -8.05 -0.16 25.09
N GLU A 167 -7.02 -0.13 24.23
CA GLU A 167 -5.90 0.80 24.40
C GLU A 167 -6.18 2.14 23.70
N ASP A 168 -6.08 3.23 24.46
CA ASP A 168 -6.15 4.59 23.94
C ASP A 168 -4.78 5.04 23.41
N ARG A 169 -4.31 4.37 22.34
CA ARG A 169 -3.07 4.71 21.63
C ARG A 169 -3.37 4.91 20.15
N PRO A 170 -2.69 5.86 19.47
CA PRO A 170 -2.88 6.03 18.04
C PRO A 170 -2.24 4.87 17.26
N VAL A 171 -2.79 4.58 16.09
CA VAL A 171 -2.15 3.73 15.08
C VAL A 171 -0.83 4.36 14.66
N LEU A 172 0.22 3.55 14.56
CA LEU A 172 1.53 3.96 14.06
C LEU A 172 1.77 3.30 12.71
N ALA A 173 2.27 4.05 11.73
CA ALA A 173 2.66 3.48 10.44
C ALA A 173 3.86 4.20 9.85
N PHE A 174 4.77 3.43 9.24
CA PHE A 174 6.00 3.95 8.63
C PHE A 174 6.67 2.88 7.76
N ASP A 175 7.59 3.32 6.90
CA ASP A 175 8.45 2.42 6.15
C ASP A 175 9.59 1.89 7.03
N CYS A 176 9.82 0.58 6.98
CA CYS A 176 10.94 -0.09 7.67
C CYS A 176 12.22 -0.07 6.81
N GLY A 177 12.09 0.01 5.49
CA GLY A 177 13.20 -0.04 4.53
C GLY A 177 12.85 -0.86 3.29
N PRO A 178 13.83 -1.54 2.67
CA PRO A 178 13.60 -2.32 1.46
C PRO A 178 12.77 -3.57 1.76
N GLY A 179 11.74 -3.83 0.94
CA GLY A 179 11.06 -5.11 0.85
C GLY A 179 11.76 -5.98 -0.19
N ASN A 180 11.09 -6.27 -1.31
CA ASN A 180 11.68 -7.05 -2.41
C ASN A 180 12.59 -6.24 -3.35
N VAL A 181 12.58 -4.90 -3.28
CA VAL A 181 13.23 -4.05 -4.31
C VAL A 181 14.71 -4.35 -4.54
N LEU A 182 15.47 -4.65 -3.47
CA LEU A 182 16.90 -4.95 -3.57
C LEU A 182 17.14 -6.37 -4.07
N LEU A 183 16.28 -7.32 -3.67
CA LEU A 183 16.32 -8.71 -4.14
C LEU A 183 16.02 -8.77 -5.64
N ASP A 184 14.99 -8.08 -6.09
CA ASP A 184 14.59 -8.01 -7.50
C ASP A 184 15.70 -7.36 -8.34
N ALA A 185 16.26 -6.23 -7.87
CA ALA A 185 17.38 -5.58 -8.55
C ALA A 185 18.64 -6.46 -8.59
N ALA A 186 18.94 -7.19 -7.52
CA ALA A 186 20.07 -8.13 -7.48
C ALA A 186 19.86 -9.30 -8.44
N MET A 187 18.64 -9.83 -8.53
CA MET A 187 18.30 -10.89 -9.48
C MET A 187 18.41 -10.44 -10.92
N GLN A 188 17.92 -9.24 -11.24
CA GLN A 188 18.08 -8.65 -12.57
C GLN A 188 19.57 -8.47 -12.91
N LEU A 189 20.36 -7.92 -11.99
CA LEU A 189 21.80 -7.72 -12.19
C LEU A 189 22.55 -9.04 -12.39
N CYS A 190 22.41 -9.99 -11.47
CA CYS A 190 23.17 -11.24 -11.44
C CYS A 190 22.76 -12.21 -12.57
N SER A 191 21.50 -12.15 -13.02
CA SER A 191 21.01 -13.01 -14.11
C SER A 191 21.27 -12.46 -15.50
N GLY A 192 21.75 -11.22 -15.62
CA GLY A 192 21.84 -10.49 -16.89
C GLY A 192 20.45 -10.15 -17.45
N GLY A 193 19.48 -9.84 -16.59
CA GLY A 193 18.11 -9.47 -16.95
C GLY A 193 17.16 -10.64 -17.26
N ARG A 194 17.62 -11.89 -17.12
CA ARG A 194 16.80 -13.09 -17.40
C ARG A 194 15.74 -13.37 -16.34
N HIS A 195 15.97 -12.95 -15.10
CA HIS A 195 15.05 -13.13 -13.98
C HIS A 195 14.79 -11.77 -13.31
N SER A 196 13.52 -11.50 -13.02
CA SER A 196 13.07 -10.26 -12.37
C SER A 196 13.00 -10.34 -10.85
N CYS A 197 12.94 -11.55 -10.28
CA CYS A 197 12.88 -11.82 -8.84
C CYS A 197 13.47 -13.19 -8.49
N ASP A 198 13.69 -13.47 -7.20
CA ASP A 198 14.10 -14.79 -6.69
C ASP A 198 12.85 -15.64 -6.41
N GLU A 199 12.40 -16.38 -7.42
CA GLU A 199 11.20 -17.19 -7.34
C GLU A 199 11.25 -18.20 -6.19
N GLY A 200 10.33 -18.02 -5.23
CA GLY A 200 10.23 -18.85 -4.04
C GLY A 200 11.40 -18.68 -3.07
N GLY A 201 12.20 -17.61 -3.20
CA GLY A 201 13.37 -17.37 -2.36
C GLY A 201 14.43 -18.47 -2.45
N ARG A 202 14.46 -19.24 -3.55
CA ARG A 202 15.25 -20.47 -3.64
C ARG A 202 16.75 -20.20 -3.64
N ARG A 203 17.19 -19.14 -4.31
CA ARG A 203 18.62 -18.78 -4.34
C ARG A 203 19.06 -18.20 -3.02
N ALA A 204 18.27 -17.31 -2.42
CA ALA A 204 18.53 -16.81 -1.07
C ALA A 204 18.59 -17.94 -0.04
N ALA A 205 17.69 -18.93 -0.11
CA ALA A 205 17.69 -20.09 0.79
C ALA A 205 18.91 -21.03 0.61
N ALA A 206 19.55 -21.02 -0.56
CA ALA A 206 20.75 -21.81 -0.83
C ALA A 206 22.04 -21.11 -0.37
N GLY A 207 21.98 -19.81 -0.11
CA GLY A 207 23.11 -19.01 0.37
C GLY A 207 23.23 -18.95 1.87
N ARG A 208 24.29 -18.29 2.33
CA ARG A 208 24.52 -17.92 3.73
C ARG A 208 24.70 -16.41 3.83
N CYS A 209 24.02 -15.82 4.81
CA CYS A 209 24.18 -14.39 5.09
C CYS A 209 25.61 -14.07 5.55
N ASP A 210 26.22 -13.07 4.94
CA ASP A 210 27.44 -12.43 5.43
C ASP A 210 27.07 -11.42 6.53
N MET A 211 27.17 -11.86 7.78
CA MET A 211 26.79 -11.06 8.95
C MET A 211 27.60 -9.74 9.09
N PRO A 212 28.94 -9.72 8.87
CA PRO A 212 29.70 -8.48 8.78
C PRO A 212 29.13 -7.49 7.76
N ARG A 213 28.83 -7.93 6.53
CA ARG A 213 28.27 -7.07 5.47
C ARG A 213 26.87 -6.57 5.81
N LEU A 214 26.01 -7.43 6.38
CA LEU A 214 24.70 -7.03 6.88
C LEU A 214 24.80 -5.88 7.89
N THR A 215 25.72 -6.01 8.86
CA THR A 215 25.93 -5.01 9.92
C THR A 215 26.42 -3.68 9.33
N GLU A 216 27.34 -3.75 8.37
CA GLU A 216 27.83 -2.59 7.61
C GLU A 216 26.67 -1.87 6.89
N TRP A 217 25.84 -2.60 6.14
CA TRP A 217 24.72 -2.01 5.39
C TRP A 217 23.70 -1.32 6.30
N LEU A 218 23.29 -1.96 7.39
CA LEU A 218 22.36 -1.40 8.37
C LEU A 218 22.91 -0.11 9.03
N SER A 219 24.23 -0.02 9.21
CA SER A 219 24.88 1.14 9.84
C SER A 219 25.19 2.25 8.85
N SER A 220 25.41 1.92 7.57
CA SER A 220 25.82 2.87 6.52
C SER A 220 24.69 3.76 6.00
N LEU A 221 23.42 3.34 6.15
CA LEU A 221 22.27 4.07 5.62
C LEU A 221 21.51 4.78 6.74
N PRO A 222 21.50 6.14 6.76
CA PRO A 222 20.86 6.91 7.82
C PRO A 222 19.36 6.60 8.03
N PHE A 223 18.67 6.18 6.97
CA PHE A 223 17.23 5.88 7.00
C PHE A 223 16.85 4.87 8.09
N PHE A 224 17.68 3.84 8.32
CA PHE A 224 17.37 2.80 9.30
C PHE A 224 17.30 3.34 10.74
N GLN A 225 18.03 4.42 11.04
CA GLN A 225 18.08 5.06 12.37
C GLN A 225 17.09 6.22 12.54
N GLN A 226 16.40 6.64 11.48
CA GLN A 226 15.43 7.74 11.58
C GLN A 226 14.18 7.31 12.36
N PRO A 227 13.62 8.18 13.22
CA PRO A 227 12.32 7.96 13.84
C PRO A 227 11.17 8.18 12.84
N PRO A 228 9.99 7.57 13.06
CA PRO A 228 8.76 7.95 12.37
C PRO A 228 8.33 9.41 12.69
N PRO A 229 7.55 10.07 11.81
CA PRO A 229 7.07 9.58 10.52
C PRO A 229 8.20 9.52 9.49
N LYS A 230 8.32 8.39 8.78
CA LYS A 230 9.33 8.20 7.74
C LYS A 230 8.81 7.35 6.58
N SER A 231 9.25 7.72 5.38
CA SER A 231 8.97 7.02 4.13
C SER A 231 10.23 6.97 3.26
N THR A 232 10.28 6.01 2.34
CA THR A 232 11.39 5.81 1.42
C THR A 232 10.93 5.11 0.14
N GLY A 233 11.80 5.03 -0.85
CA GLY A 233 11.53 4.40 -2.12
C GLY A 233 12.79 3.99 -2.87
N ARG A 234 12.64 3.84 -4.19
CA ARG A 234 13.70 3.38 -5.10
C ARG A 234 14.87 4.37 -5.21
N GLU A 235 14.66 5.62 -4.84
CA GLU A 235 15.70 6.66 -4.76
C GLU A 235 16.75 6.35 -3.68
N THR A 236 16.34 5.67 -2.60
CA THR A 236 17.26 5.21 -1.54
C THR A 236 17.64 3.75 -1.75
N PHE A 237 16.65 2.88 -1.98
CA PHE A 237 16.82 1.44 -2.07
C PHE A 237 16.54 0.94 -3.49
N GLY A 238 17.51 1.10 -4.39
CA GLY A 238 17.35 0.79 -5.81
C GLY A 238 18.55 0.13 -6.46
N ALA A 239 18.44 -0.08 -7.78
CA ALA A 239 19.49 -0.70 -8.59
C ALA A 239 20.89 -0.07 -8.46
N PRO A 240 21.05 1.27 -8.32
CA PRO A 240 22.36 1.86 -8.11
C PRO A 240 23.06 1.36 -6.83
N LEU A 241 22.31 1.24 -5.74
CA LEU A 241 22.82 0.74 -4.46
C LEU A 241 23.23 -0.73 -4.56
N VAL A 242 22.39 -1.55 -5.21
CA VAL A 242 22.70 -2.97 -5.45
C VAL A 242 23.95 -3.13 -6.31
N ALA A 243 24.09 -2.35 -7.38
CA ALA A 243 25.27 -2.39 -8.25
C ALA A 243 26.54 -2.01 -7.48
N GLN A 244 26.47 -0.99 -6.62
CA GLN A 244 27.56 -0.60 -5.74
C GLN A 244 27.96 -1.75 -4.80
N TRP A 245 27.01 -2.33 -4.06
CA TRP A 245 27.31 -3.43 -3.14
C TRP A 245 27.83 -4.67 -3.87
N TRP A 246 27.22 -5.03 -5.01
CA TRP A 246 27.65 -6.15 -5.85
C TRP A 246 29.07 -5.98 -6.40
N SER A 247 29.46 -4.78 -6.82
CA SER A 247 30.81 -4.52 -7.37
C SER A 247 31.96 -4.81 -6.40
N SER A 248 31.69 -4.79 -5.09
CA SER A 248 32.67 -5.09 -4.03
C SER A 248 32.42 -6.44 -3.37
N TRP A 249 31.45 -7.21 -3.86
CA TRP A 249 31.09 -8.52 -3.33
C TRP A 249 32.09 -9.59 -3.78
N GLN A 250 32.49 -10.45 -2.85
CA GLN A 250 33.46 -11.53 -3.10
C GLN A 250 32.85 -12.94 -2.91
N GLY A 251 31.57 -13.02 -2.53
CA GLY A 251 30.86 -14.27 -2.31
C GLY A 251 30.05 -14.75 -3.52
N SER A 252 29.25 -15.80 -3.34
CA SER A 252 28.33 -16.28 -4.37
C SER A 252 27.14 -15.33 -4.57
N VAL A 253 26.39 -15.52 -5.65
CA VAL A 253 25.11 -14.82 -5.88
C VAL A 253 24.11 -15.22 -4.78
N GLU A 254 24.10 -16.49 -4.42
CA GLU A 254 23.25 -17.05 -3.38
C GLU A 254 23.52 -16.39 -2.02
N ASP A 255 24.79 -16.24 -1.62
CA ASP A 255 25.17 -15.56 -0.37
C ASP A 255 24.79 -14.08 -0.39
N PHE A 256 24.87 -13.42 -1.56
CA PHE A 256 24.46 -12.02 -1.70
C PHE A 256 22.94 -11.87 -1.50
N LEU A 257 22.15 -12.73 -2.14
CA LEU A 257 20.69 -12.74 -1.99
C LEU A 257 20.26 -13.14 -0.57
N ALA A 258 20.96 -14.08 0.07
CA ALA A 258 20.75 -14.42 1.47
C ALA A 258 21.02 -13.21 2.38
N SER A 259 22.09 -12.44 2.11
CA SER A 259 22.45 -11.24 2.87
C SER A 259 21.45 -10.10 2.66
N LEU A 260 20.94 -9.89 1.45
CA LEU A 260 19.88 -8.92 1.17
C LEU A 260 18.53 -9.33 1.80
N THR A 261 18.22 -10.63 1.82
CA THR A 261 17.03 -11.16 2.50
C THR A 261 17.12 -10.90 4.00
N ALA A 262 18.30 -11.13 4.59
CA ALA A 262 18.57 -10.81 5.99
C ALA A 262 18.51 -9.30 6.26
N LEU A 263 18.96 -8.44 5.33
CA LEU A 263 18.85 -6.98 5.44
C LEU A 263 17.40 -6.52 5.58
N THR A 264 16.50 -7.00 4.70
CA THR A 264 15.06 -6.69 4.82
C THR A 264 14.52 -7.13 6.18
N ALA A 265 14.75 -8.39 6.57
CA ALA A 265 14.25 -8.92 7.82
C ALA A 265 14.79 -8.17 9.06
N ALA A 266 16.10 -7.90 9.09
CA ALA A 266 16.75 -7.17 10.17
C ALA A 266 16.27 -5.71 10.25
N SER A 267 16.09 -5.03 9.12
CA SER A 267 15.58 -3.65 9.11
C SER A 267 14.14 -3.56 9.64
N VAL A 268 13.29 -4.54 9.32
CA VAL A 268 11.93 -4.65 9.85
C VAL A 268 11.98 -4.89 11.35
N ALA A 269 12.80 -5.84 11.79
CA ALA A 269 12.94 -6.16 13.21
C ALA A 269 13.45 -4.96 14.03
N GLN A 270 14.48 -4.26 13.53
CA GLN A 270 15.00 -3.05 14.15
C GLN A 270 13.92 -1.97 14.22
N ALA A 271 13.21 -1.70 13.12
CA ALA A 271 12.22 -0.63 13.08
C ALA A 271 11.04 -0.91 14.03
N ILE A 272 10.54 -2.14 14.08
CA ILE A 272 9.44 -2.52 14.97
C ILE A 272 9.88 -2.45 16.44
N THR A 273 11.07 -2.96 16.75
CA THR A 273 11.61 -2.97 18.12
C THR A 273 11.86 -1.54 18.64
N SER A 274 12.34 -0.65 17.78
CA SER A 274 12.65 0.74 18.17
C SER A 274 11.42 1.63 18.26
N TRP A 275 10.43 1.44 17.39
CA TRP A 275 9.41 2.46 17.15
C TRP A 275 7.97 2.00 17.38
N THR A 276 7.76 0.77 17.85
CA THR A 276 6.43 0.29 18.25
C THR A 276 6.44 -0.15 19.71
N PRO A 277 5.29 -0.08 20.42
CA PRO A 277 5.15 -0.66 21.75
C PRO A 277 5.28 -2.18 21.84
N GLY A 278 5.57 -2.86 20.73
CA GLY A 278 5.58 -4.31 20.60
C GLY A 278 4.21 -4.89 20.28
N ALA A 279 4.21 -6.09 19.70
CA ALA A 279 3.03 -6.91 19.48
C ALA A 279 3.43 -8.39 19.45
N ALA A 280 2.56 -9.26 19.95
CA ALA A 280 2.80 -10.70 19.96
C ALA A 280 2.59 -11.34 18.58
N GLU A 281 1.85 -10.68 17.68
CA GLU A 281 1.48 -11.19 16.37
C GLU A 281 1.74 -10.17 15.26
N MET A 282 2.20 -10.69 14.12
CA MET A 282 2.37 -9.93 12.89
C MET A 282 1.73 -10.66 11.71
N LEU A 283 0.82 -9.98 11.01
CA LEU A 283 0.26 -10.43 9.74
C LEU A 283 1.08 -9.85 8.59
N VAL A 284 1.62 -10.71 7.73
CA VAL A 284 2.47 -10.30 6.62
C VAL A 284 1.73 -10.41 5.29
N PHE A 285 1.66 -9.31 4.56
CA PHE A 285 1.07 -9.17 3.23
C PHE A 285 2.14 -8.75 2.21
N GLY A 286 1.72 -8.56 0.95
CA GLY A 286 2.60 -8.21 -0.17
C GLY A 286 3.29 -9.42 -0.79
N GLY A 287 4.02 -9.21 -1.90
CA GLY A 287 4.70 -10.28 -2.62
C GLY A 287 5.78 -10.98 -1.80
N GLY A 288 6.39 -10.27 -0.83
CA GLY A 288 7.39 -10.87 0.06
C GLY A 288 6.81 -11.88 1.05
N ALA A 289 5.50 -11.85 1.31
CA ALA A 289 4.82 -12.88 2.12
C ALA A 289 4.87 -14.26 1.44
N GLU A 290 4.94 -14.28 0.10
CA GLU A 290 5.05 -15.50 -0.71
C GLU A 290 6.50 -16.02 -0.81
N ASN A 291 7.49 -15.29 -0.27
CA ASN A 291 8.90 -15.70 -0.24
C ASN A 291 9.20 -16.44 1.08
N PRO A 292 9.34 -17.79 1.08
CA PRO A 292 9.56 -18.54 2.30
C PRO A 292 10.91 -18.25 2.97
N ALA A 293 11.95 -17.88 2.20
CA ALA A 293 13.24 -17.51 2.76
C ALA A 293 13.14 -16.20 3.54
N LEU A 294 12.41 -15.22 3.01
CA LEU A 294 12.17 -13.95 3.70
C LEU A 294 11.28 -14.11 4.94
N MET A 295 10.21 -14.91 4.85
CA MET A 295 9.35 -15.21 6.00
C MET A 295 10.11 -15.93 7.12
N ARG A 296 11.04 -16.85 6.77
CA ARG A 296 11.92 -17.50 7.74
C ARG A 296 12.91 -16.51 8.37
N ALA A 297 13.58 -15.69 7.55
CA ALA A 297 14.50 -14.68 8.06
C ALA A 297 13.79 -13.71 9.03
N LEU A 298 12.58 -13.26 8.70
CA LEU A 298 11.76 -12.44 9.62
C LEU A 298 11.51 -13.15 10.94
N GLN A 299 11.18 -14.44 10.92
CA GLN A 299 10.94 -15.22 12.13
C GLN A 299 12.22 -15.38 12.97
N ASP A 300 13.38 -15.55 12.33
CA ASP A 300 14.68 -15.66 12.99
C ASP A 300 15.08 -14.34 13.69
N PHE A 301 14.80 -13.18 13.07
CA PHE A 301 15.06 -11.87 13.65
C PHE A 301 14.01 -11.42 14.68
N LEU A 302 12.81 -12.02 14.69
CA LEU A 302 11.72 -11.71 15.62
C LEU A 302 11.21 -12.98 16.32
N PRO A 303 12.03 -13.68 17.13
CA PRO A 303 11.68 -14.98 17.70
C PRO A 303 10.50 -14.94 18.68
N ALA A 304 10.21 -13.77 19.26
CA ALA A 304 9.10 -13.58 20.20
C ALA A 304 7.77 -13.17 19.52
N THR A 305 7.80 -12.86 18.22
CA THR A 305 6.61 -12.45 17.47
C THR A 305 6.13 -13.61 16.62
N ARG A 306 4.85 -13.95 16.74
CA ARG A 306 4.20 -14.94 15.87
C ARG A 306 3.95 -14.31 14.51
N ILE A 307 4.67 -14.79 13.49
CA ILE A 307 4.54 -14.29 12.11
C ILE A 307 3.57 -15.17 11.34
N LEU A 308 2.52 -14.56 10.79
CA LEU A 308 1.49 -15.25 10.01
C LEU A 308 1.42 -14.68 8.60
N HIS A 309 1.15 -15.54 7.63
CA HIS A 309 0.82 -15.10 6.28
C HIS A 309 -0.58 -14.45 6.30
N GLY A 310 -0.61 -13.13 6.12
CA GLY A 310 -1.80 -12.30 6.28
C GLY A 310 -2.96 -12.80 5.44
N GLY A 311 -2.77 -13.06 4.15
CA GLY A 311 -3.86 -13.50 3.29
C GLY A 311 -4.39 -14.91 3.55
N ARG A 312 -3.57 -15.82 4.11
CA ARG A 312 -4.05 -17.15 4.52
C ARG A 312 -4.81 -17.06 5.84
N HIS A 313 -4.38 -16.15 6.72
CA HIS A 313 -5.02 -15.91 8.00
C HIS A 313 -6.38 -15.20 7.83
N SER A 314 -6.45 -14.18 6.99
CA SER A 314 -7.63 -13.34 6.81
C SER A 314 -8.59 -13.80 5.71
N GLY A 315 -8.14 -14.68 4.80
CA GLY A 315 -8.86 -15.00 3.57
C GLY A 315 -8.79 -13.89 2.51
N ILE A 316 -8.02 -12.83 2.73
CA ILE A 316 -7.88 -11.70 1.81
C ILE A 316 -6.50 -11.73 1.16
N PRO A 317 -6.39 -12.00 -0.15
CA PRO A 317 -5.11 -12.02 -0.82
C PRO A 317 -4.45 -10.63 -0.77
N SER A 318 -3.12 -10.61 -0.74
CA SER A 318 -2.34 -9.35 -0.68
C SER A 318 -2.71 -8.35 -1.78
N GLN A 319 -3.02 -8.86 -2.98
CA GLN A 319 -3.44 -8.06 -4.14
C GLN A 319 -4.79 -7.35 -3.90
N ALA A 320 -5.67 -7.92 -3.08
CA ALA A 320 -6.96 -7.31 -2.78
C ALA A 320 -6.86 -6.23 -1.71
N LEU A 321 -5.90 -6.31 -0.79
CA LEU A 321 -5.89 -5.53 0.46
C LEU A 321 -5.94 -4.02 0.22
N GLU A 322 -5.09 -3.51 -0.69
CA GLU A 322 -5.12 -2.10 -1.05
C GLU A 322 -6.40 -1.71 -1.79
N ALA A 323 -6.89 -2.56 -2.69
CA ALA A 323 -8.12 -2.30 -3.44
C ALA A 323 -9.36 -2.19 -2.53
N ILE A 324 -9.50 -3.10 -1.55
CA ILE A 324 -10.59 -3.01 -0.57
C ILE A 324 -10.39 -1.87 0.43
N ALA A 325 -9.14 -1.47 0.73
CA ALA A 325 -8.88 -0.28 1.53
C ALA A 325 -9.44 0.97 0.84
N PHE A 326 -9.28 1.10 -0.47
CA PHE A 326 -9.91 2.20 -1.22
C PHE A 326 -11.44 2.09 -1.28
N ALA A 327 -12.00 0.88 -1.43
CA ALA A 327 -13.45 0.70 -1.33
C ALA A 327 -13.99 1.20 0.03
N TRP A 328 -13.30 0.87 1.12
CA TRP A 328 -13.63 1.37 2.45
C TRP A 328 -13.47 2.89 2.56
N LEU A 329 -12.36 3.47 2.09
CA LEU A 329 -12.16 4.93 2.06
C LEU A 329 -13.27 5.65 1.29
N GLY A 330 -13.75 5.07 0.18
CA GLY A 330 -14.89 5.59 -0.57
C GLY A 330 -16.18 5.61 0.25
N GLY A 331 -16.45 4.55 1.01
CA GLY A 331 -17.58 4.53 1.95
C GLY A 331 -17.46 5.59 3.04
N GLN A 332 -16.26 5.77 3.61
CA GLN A 332 -15.99 6.81 4.61
C GLN A 332 -16.20 8.22 4.04
N CYS A 333 -15.81 8.45 2.78
CA CYS A 333 -16.06 9.68 2.05
C CYS A 333 -17.56 9.98 1.92
N LEU A 334 -18.32 8.99 1.44
CA LEU A 334 -19.78 9.09 1.25
C LEU A 334 -20.52 9.37 2.56
N GLN A 335 -20.01 8.87 3.68
CA GLN A 335 -20.55 9.11 5.01
C GLN A 335 -20.04 10.43 5.66
N GLY A 336 -19.17 11.18 4.98
CA GLY A 336 -18.59 12.41 5.51
C GLY A 336 -17.64 12.19 6.70
N ARG A 337 -17.14 10.98 6.92
CA ARG A 337 -16.29 10.63 8.06
C ARG A 337 -14.89 11.22 7.91
N ARG A 338 -14.39 11.86 8.97
CA ARG A 338 -13.00 12.33 9.05
C ARG A 338 -12.13 11.22 9.62
N LEU A 339 -11.00 10.93 8.96
CA LEU A 339 -10.12 9.85 9.39
C LEU A 339 -9.03 10.34 10.38
N PRO A 340 -8.64 9.52 11.37
CA PRO A 340 -7.62 9.88 12.37
C PRO A 340 -6.19 9.74 11.82
N ILE A 341 -5.86 10.52 10.79
CA ILE A 341 -4.60 10.39 10.03
C ILE A 341 -3.46 11.27 10.53
N THR A 342 -3.68 12.13 11.54
CA THR A 342 -2.66 13.04 12.08
C THR A 342 -1.39 12.33 12.54
N GLY A 343 -1.51 11.22 13.27
CA GLY A 343 -0.36 10.42 13.73
C GLY A 343 0.26 9.53 12.66
N ILE A 344 -0.33 9.47 11.47
CA ILE A 344 0.08 8.60 10.35
C ILE A 344 0.76 9.42 9.26
N THR A 345 0.06 10.42 8.73
CA THR A 345 0.52 11.24 7.61
C THR A 345 1.14 12.57 8.06
N GLY A 346 0.98 12.96 9.32
CA GLY A 346 1.40 14.28 9.81
C GLY A 346 0.39 15.41 9.51
N ALA A 347 -0.79 15.10 8.98
CA ALA A 347 -1.83 16.10 8.75
C ALA A 347 -2.24 16.82 10.04
N ARG A 348 -2.44 18.14 9.97
CA ARG A 348 -2.74 18.98 11.16
C ARG A 348 -4.07 18.64 11.84
N ARG A 349 -4.98 17.96 11.12
CA ARG A 349 -6.28 17.51 11.61
C ARG A 349 -6.77 16.33 10.78
N GLY A 350 -7.69 15.55 11.34
CA GLY A 350 -8.46 14.58 10.56
C GLY A 350 -9.29 15.26 9.47
N VAL A 351 -9.32 14.64 8.29
CA VAL A 351 -10.08 15.12 7.12
C VAL A 351 -10.83 13.98 6.46
N THR A 352 -11.90 14.31 5.74
CA THR A 352 -12.57 13.38 4.83
C THR A 352 -11.71 13.27 3.57
N LEU A 353 -11.45 12.05 3.13
CA LEU A 353 -10.63 11.77 1.96
C LEU A 353 -11.50 11.46 0.75
N GLY A 354 -11.13 11.99 -0.41
CA GLY A 354 -11.79 11.73 -1.68
C GLY A 354 -12.83 12.78 -2.08
N ASN A 355 -13.14 12.79 -3.38
CA ASN A 355 -14.13 13.62 -4.04
C ASN A 355 -15.22 12.71 -4.62
N ILE A 356 -16.47 13.14 -4.53
CA ILE A 356 -17.63 12.41 -5.06
C ILE A 356 -17.94 12.95 -6.45
N LEU A 357 -17.90 12.08 -7.45
CA LEU A 357 -18.41 12.32 -8.79
C LEU A 357 -19.76 11.60 -8.94
N PRO A 358 -20.89 12.32 -8.96
CA PRO A 358 -22.22 11.73 -9.13
C PRO A 358 -22.34 10.92 -10.42
N GLY A 359 -22.81 9.68 -10.31
CA GLY A 359 -23.31 8.89 -11.43
C GLY A 359 -24.84 8.94 -11.50
N ASP A 360 -25.44 8.19 -12.43
CA ASP A 360 -26.91 8.11 -12.60
C ASP A 360 -27.60 7.61 -11.33
N ASN A 361 -26.91 6.79 -10.54
CA ASN A 361 -27.43 6.26 -9.29
C ASN A 361 -27.35 7.25 -8.10
N TRP A 362 -26.76 8.44 -8.26
CA TRP A 362 -26.50 9.36 -7.15
C TRP A 362 -27.73 9.73 -6.31
N PRO A 363 -28.90 10.08 -6.88
CA PRO A 363 -30.08 10.42 -6.07
C PRO A 363 -30.53 9.25 -5.17
N ALA A 364 -30.49 8.02 -5.69
CA ALA A 364 -30.87 6.83 -4.94
C ALA A 364 -29.84 6.51 -3.85
N LEU A 365 -28.54 6.56 -4.19
CA LEU A 365 -27.45 6.35 -3.24
C LEU A 365 -27.49 7.38 -2.11
N LEU A 366 -27.69 8.66 -2.43
CA LEU A 366 -27.80 9.73 -1.44
C LEU A 366 -28.99 9.51 -0.49
N SER A 367 -30.15 9.07 -1.01
CA SER A 367 -31.31 8.75 -0.19
C SER A 367 -31.04 7.59 0.79
N GLN A 368 -30.32 6.55 0.34
CA GLN A 368 -29.90 5.45 1.21
C GLN A 368 -28.92 5.91 2.29
N LEU A 369 -27.94 6.75 1.94
CA LEU A 369 -26.96 7.29 2.89
C LEU A 369 -27.63 8.16 3.98
N LEU A 370 -28.66 8.93 3.64
CA LEU A 370 -29.39 9.77 4.59
C LEU A 370 -30.34 9.00 5.52
N THR A 371 -30.75 7.79 5.13
CA THR A 371 -31.69 6.95 5.90
C THR A 371 -31.00 5.87 6.72
N THR A 372 -29.72 5.59 6.44
CA THR A 372 -28.91 4.65 7.22
C THR A 372 -28.41 5.36 8.49
N PRO A 373 -28.74 4.86 9.70
CA PRO A 373 -28.22 5.45 10.93
C PRO A 373 -26.69 5.39 10.91
N VAL A 374 -26.04 6.53 11.07
CA VAL A 374 -24.59 6.57 11.28
C VAL A 374 -24.33 5.91 12.62
N GLU A 375 -23.77 4.70 12.62
CA GLU A 375 -23.24 4.11 13.84
C GLU A 375 -22.24 5.11 14.43
N LYS A 376 -22.54 5.59 15.64
CA LYS A 376 -21.63 6.39 16.45
C LYS A 376 -20.44 5.49 16.80
N SER A 377 -19.38 5.53 16.00
CA SER A 377 -18.11 4.95 16.44
C SER A 377 -17.64 5.74 17.65
N SER A 378 -17.27 5.05 18.72
CA SER A 378 -16.84 5.59 20.01
C SER A 378 -15.48 6.32 19.99
N CYS A 379 -15.17 7.05 18.92
CA CYS A 379 -14.04 7.98 18.87
C CYS A 379 -14.57 9.39 18.67
N HIS A 380 -14.47 10.17 19.75
CA HIS A 380 -14.79 11.59 19.93
C HIS A 380 -15.23 12.35 18.66
N ASP A 381 -16.55 12.49 18.52
CA ASP A 381 -17.17 13.48 17.66
C ASP A 381 -16.78 14.89 18.13
N ILE A 382 -16.01 15.61 17.31
CA ILE A 382 -16.04 17.08 17.33
C ILE A 382 -17.29 17.47 16.52
N PRO A 383 -18.24 18.25 17.10
CA PRO A 383 -19.47 18.59 16.40
C PRO A 383 -19.16 19.34 15.10
N VAL A 384 -19.72 18.84 14.00
CA VAL A 384 -19.74 19.55 12.73
C VAL A 384 -20.91 20.53 12.78
N VAL A 385 -20.60 21.82 12.57
CA VAL A 385 -21.55 22.91 12.30
C VAL A 385 -21.89 22.92 10.83
#